data_AF-A0A3B1D8V4-F1
#
_entry.id   AF-A0A3B1D8V4-F1
#
_cell.length_a   1.000
_cell.length_b   1.000
_cell.length_c   1.000
_cell.angle_alpha   90.00
_cell.angle_beta   90.00
_cell.angle_gamma   90.00
#
_symmetry.space_group_name_H-M   'P 1'
#
loop_
_entity.id
_entity.type
_entity.pdbx_description
1 polymer ?
#
loop_
_entity_poly.entity_id
_entity_poly.type
_entity_poly.pdbx_seq_one_letter_code
_entity_poly.pdbx_strand_id
1 'polypeptide(L)'
;ETEEEMLETADAISGLPVEFLKIHQLQVIKDTRLEKLYREDPFHLFDYDEYLDFAVRFIERLSPSIVLQRVFATAPDAMLIAPLWGKGRQEILRDIGERFNELDTYQGRLYKSPAVEVLHVE
;
A
#
# COMPACT_ATOMS: atom_id res chain seq x y z
N GLU A 1 -4.80 13.58 -0.70
CA GLU A 1 -5.01 12.60 0.37
C GLU A 1 -3.93 12.81 1.42
N THR A 2 -4.31 12.70 2.67
CA THR A 2 -3.38 12.60 3.81
C THR A 2 -3.04 11.14 4.07
N GLU A 3 -1.98 10.90 4.84
CA GLU A 3 -1.58 9.54 5.20
C GLU A 3 -2.66 8.77 5.97
N GLU A 4 -3.37 9.44 6.89
CA GLU A 4 -4.46 8.79 7.64
C GLU A 4 -5.63 8.42 6.73
N GLU A 5 -6.02 9.27 5.77
CA GLU A 5 -7.06 8.93 4.79
C GLU A 5 -6.68 7.67 3.98
N MET A 6 -5.40 7.54 3.62
CA MET A 6 -4.92 6.33 2.93
C MET A 6 -4.93 5.11 3.86
N LEU A 7 -4.64 5.24 5.15
CA LEU A 7 -4.72 4.13 6.12
C LEU A 7 -6.17 3.74 6.44
N GLU A 8 -7.10 4.68 6.52
CA GLU A 8 -8.53 4.43 6.68
C GLU A 8 -9.10 3.61 5.51
N THR A 9 -8.50 3.73 4.33
CA THR A 9 -8.85 2.90 3.17
C THR A 9 -8.62 1.40 3.44
N ALA A 10 -7.60 1.04 4.24
CA ALA A 10 -7.38 -0.36 4.63
C ALA A 10 -8.54 -0.90 5.49
N ASP A 11 -9.03 -0.09 6.43
CA ASP A 11 -10.17 -0.45 7.27
C ASP A 11 -11.44 -0.60 6.42
N ALA A 12 -11.69 0.35 5.52
CA ALA A 12 -12.85 0.34 4.64
C ALA A 12 -12.85 -0.89 3.71
N ILE A 13 -11.72 -1.21 3.07
CA ILE A 13 -11.59 -2.40 2.21
C ILE A 13 -11.81 -3.69 3.01
N SER A 14 -11.36 -3.72 4.27
CA SER A 14 -11.49 -4.90 5.13
C SER A 14 -12.94 -5.20 5.53
N GLY A 15 -13.84 -4.23 5.45
CA GLY A 15 -15.28 -4.42 5.63
C GLY A 15 -16.02 -4.91 4.38
N LEU A 16 -15.36 -4.97 3.22
CA LEU A 16 -15.95 -5.42 1.96
C LEU A 16 -15.70 -6.92 1.74
N PRO A 17 -16.55 -7.61 0.94
CA PRO A 17 -16.33 -9.01 0.56
C PRO A 17 -15.23 -9.15 -0.50
N VAL A 18 -14.01 -8.68 -0.18
CA VAL A 18 -12.84 -8.73 -1.05
C VAL A 18 -11.95 -9.89 -0.62
N GLU A 19 -11.60 -10.75 -1.57
CA GLU A 19 -10.69 -11.88 -1.33
C GLU A 19 -9.23 -11.53 -1.67
N PHE A 20 -9.04 -10.68 -2.69
CA PHE A 20 -7.71 -10.39 -3.25
C PHE A 20 -7.47 -8.90 -3.36
N LEU A 21 -6.32 -8.43 -2.88
CA LEU A 21 -5.91 -7.03 -2.98
C LEU A 21 -4.57 -6.87 -3.72
N LYS A 22 -4.49 -5.84 -4.55
CA LYS A 22 -3.27 -5.41 -5.24
C LYS A 22 -2.94 -3.99 -4.81
N ILE A 23 -1.79 -3.81 -4.17
CA ILE A 23 -1.32 -2.49 -3.74
C ILE A 23 -0.27 -1.98 -4.72
N HIS A 24 -0.44 -0.73 -5.16
CA HIS A 24 0.46 -0.01 -6.05
C HIS A 24 0.71 1.37 -5.44
N GLN A 25 1.97 1.71 -5.19
CA GLN A 25 2.36 3.08 -4.94
C GLN A 25 2.15 3.95 -6.18
N LEU A 26 1.88 5.23 -5.98
CA LEU A 26 1.75 6.17 -7.08
C LEU A 26 3.09 6.31 -7.82
N GLN A 27 3.05 6.19 -9.14
CA GLN A 27 4.20 6.36 -10.02
C GLN A 27 3.86 7.37 -11.10
N VAL A 28 4.79 8.29 -11.34
CA VAL A 28 4.75 9.22 -12.47
C VAL A 28 5.40 8.52 -13.65
N ILE A 29 4.59 8.24 -14.67
CA ILE A 29 5.02 7.52 -15.87
C ILE A 29 5.16 8.49 -17.03
N LYS A 30 6.22 8.30 -17.83
CA LYS A 30 6.53 9.07 -19.02
C LYS A 30 5.36 9.09 -20.00
N ASP A 31 5.19 10.21 -20.68
CA ASP A 31 4.17 10.48 -21.71
C ASP A 31 2.73 10.40 -21.18
N THR A 32 2.54 10.55 -19.86
CA THR A 32 1.21 10.63 -19.23
C THR A 32 0.83 12.08 -18.89
N ARG A 33 -0.47 12.31 -18.66
CA ARG A 33 -0.93 13.59 -18.10
C ARG A 33 -0.30 13.86 -16.73
N LEU A 34 -0.07 12.82 -15.94
CA LEU A 34 0.52 12.94 -14.61
C LEU A 34 1.97 13.43 -14.66
N GLU A 35 2.75 13.02 -15.65
CA GLU A 35 4.11 13.56 -15.86
C GLU A 35 4.08 15.07 -16.10
N LYS A 36 3.15 15.56 -16.92
CA LYS A 36 3.01 17.01 -17.18
C LYS A 36 2.66 17.76 -15.90
N LEU A 37 1.67 17.27 -15.16
CA LEU A 37 1.25 17.86 -13.89
C LEU A 37 2.40 17.88 -12.88
N TYR A 38 3.09 16.75 -12.72
CA TYR A 38 4.21 16.62 -11.77
C TYR A 38 5.40 17.52 -12.13
N ARG A 39 5.65 17.77 -13.42
CA ARG A 39 6.69 18.72 -13.86
C ARG A 39 6.32 20.17 -13.63
N GLU A 40 5.03 20.50 -13.75
CA GLU A 40 4.51 21.86 -13.54
C GLU A 40 4.46 22.20 -12.04
N ASP A 41 3.97 21.28 -11.23
CA ASP A 41 3.84 21.41 -9.77
C ASP A 41 4.11 20.04 -9.10
N PRO A 42 5.35 19.77 -8.69
CA PRO A 42 5.70 18.50 -8.03
C PRO A 42 4.92 18.31 -6.73
N PHE A 43 4.25 17.17 -6.62
CA PHE A 43 3.57 16.75 -5.40
C PHE A 43 4.35 15.64 -4.70
N HIS A 44 4.02 15.36 -3.43
CA HIS A 44 4.71 14.33 -2.68
C HIS A 44 4.47 12.94 -3.27
N LEU A 45 5.57 12.18 -3.41
CA LEU A 45 5.58 10.76 -3.70
C LEU A 45 6.44 10.11 -2.62
N PHE A 46 6.04 8.91 -2.18
CA PHE A 46 6.82 8.18 -1.18
C PHE A 46 8.27 8.00 -1.64
N ASP A 47 9.20 8.40 -0.78
CA ASP A 47 10.54 7.87 -0.84
C ASP A 47 10.54 6.37 -0.47
N TYR A 48 11.72 5.75 -0.52
CA TYR A 48 11.79 4.31 -0.34
C TYR A 48 11.42 3.87 1.08
N ASP A 49 11.99 4.52 2.10
CA ASP A 49 11.76 4.15 3.49
C ASP A 49 10.34 4.54 3.93
N GLU A 50 9.86 5.70 3.50
CA GLU A 50 8.47 6.12 3.72
C GLU A 50 7.49 5.09 3.16
N TYR A 51 7.77 4.52 1.98
CA TYR A 51 6.91 3.48 1.41
C TYR A 51 6.94 2.19 2.22
N LEU A 52 8.11 1.74 2.68
CA LEU A 52 8.23 0.53 3.49
C LEU A 52 7.39 0.66 4.78
N ASP A 53 7.53 1.79 5.48
CA ASP A 53 6.76 2.08 6.68
C ASP A 53 5.26 2.15 6.40
N PHE A 54 4.88 2.88 5.35
CA PHE A 54 3.48 3.02 4.98
C PHE A 54 2.85 1.67 4.59
N ALA A 55 3.54 0.87 3.78
CA ALA A 55 3.04 -0.43 3.34
C ALA A 55 2.81 -1.37 4.53
N VAL A 56 3.74 -1.43 5.49
CA VAL A 56 3.57 -2.24 6.70
C VAL A 56 2.36 -1.76 7.50
N ARG A 57 2.26 -0.45 7.79
CA ARG A 57 1.13 0.13 8.55
C ARG A 57 -0.23 -0.08 7.88
N PHE A 58 -0.27 0.02 6.56
CA PHE A 58 -1.48 -0.28 5.79
C PHE A 58 -1.88 -1.75 5.94
N ILE A 59 -0.93 -2.67 5.82
CA ILE A 59 -1.17 -4.12 5.89
C ILE A 59 -1.51 -4.59 7.32
N GLU A 60 -0.96 -3.95 8.35
CA GLU A 60 -1.34 -4.21 9.75
C GLU A 60 -2.83 -3.98 10.01
N ARG A 61 -3.45 -3.05 9.28
CA ARG A 61 -4.88 -2.72 9.40
C ARG A 61 -5.79 -3.59 8.53
N LEU A 62 -5.24 -4.23 7.49
CA LEU A 62 -6.01 -5.09 6.59
C LEU A 62 -6.52 -6.34 7.29
N SER A 63 -7.73 -6.79 6.94
CA SER A 63 -8.25 -8.09 7.36
C SER A 63 -7.25 -9.20 7.03
N PRO A 64 -6.99 -10.14 7.96
CA PRO A 64 -6.14 -11.30 7.70
C PRO A 64 -6.74 -12.28 6.68
N SER A 65 -8.02 -12.13 6.32
CA SER A 65 -8.67 -12.93 5.27
C SER A 65 -8.34 -12.47 3.85
N ILE A 66 -7.85 -11.24 3.68
CA ILE A 66 -7.52 -10.68 2.36
C ILE A 66 -6.16 -11.21 1.91
N VAL A 67 -6.10 -11.83 0.74
CA VAL A 67 -4.86 -12.28 0.12
C VAL A 67 -4.22 -11.13 -0.67
N LEU A 68 -3.02 -10.72 -0.26
CA LEU A 68 -2.22 -9.74 -0.97
C LEU A 68 -1.60 -10.38 -2.21
N GLN A 69 -2.11 -10.04 -3.40
CA GLN A 69 -1.51 -10.47 -4.67
C GLN A 69 -0.23 -9.69 -5.02
N ARG A 70 -0.09 -8.48 -4.47
CA ARG A 70 1.12 -7.66 -4.53
C ARG A 70 1.05 -6.55 -3.50
N VAL A 71 2.24 -6.13 -3.09
CA VAL A 71 2.45 -5.03 -2.13
C VAL A 71 3.17 -3.84 -2.73
N PHE A 72 3.52 -3.86 -4.02
CA PHE A 72 4.01 -2.72 -4.80
C PHE A 72 3.95 -3.04 -6.30
N ALA A 73 4.20 -2.04 -7.14
CA ALA A 73 4.43 -2.19 -8.57
C ALA A 73 5.74 -1.53 -9.01
N THR A 74 6.27 -1.94 -10.16
CA THR A 74 7.45 -1.31 -10.79
C THR A 74 7.14 -1.14 -12.26
N ALA A 75 7.14 0.10 -12.75
CA ALA A 75 7.14 0.37 -14.18
C ALA A 75 8.54 0.07 -14.77
N PRO A 76 8.66 -0.19 -16.09
CA PRO A 76 9.95 -0.28 -16.74
C PRO A 76 10.77 1.00 -16.55
N ASP A 77 12.06 0.88 -16.26
CA ASP A 77 12.96 2.01 -15.97
C ASP A 77 12.93 3.10 -17.04
N ALA A 78 12.82 2.71 -18.32
CA ALA A 78 12.75 3.65 -19.44
C ALA A 78 11.49 4.54 -19.45
N MET A 79 10.47 4.18 -18.66
CA MET A 79 9.19 4.88 -18.57
C MET A 79 8.96 5.53 -17.19
N LEU A 80 9.69 5.13 -16.15
CA LEU A 80 9.48 5.66 -14.81
C LEU A 80 10.14 7.04 -14.65
N ILE A 81 9.37 8.05 -14.27
CA ILE A 81 9.87 9.40 -14.00
C ILE A 81 10.12 9.58 -12.49
N ALA A 82 9.19 9.13 -11.65
CA ALA A 82 9.28 9.16 -10.19
C ALA A 82 8.27 8.18 -9.54
N PRO A 83 8.48 7.74 -8.28
CA PRO A 83 9.72 7.86 -7.52
C PRO A 83 10.80 6.92 -8.09
N LEU A 84 12.07 7.30 -7.92
CA LEU A 84 13.23 6.53 -8.38
C LEU A 84 13.94 5.91 -7.18
N TRP A 85 13.45 4.76 -6.71
CA TRP A 85 14.04 4.10 -5.53
C TRP A 85 15.38 3.42 -5.83
N GLY A 86 15.67 3.09 -7.08
CA GLY A 86 16.91 2.40 -7.46
C GLY A 86 17.03 0.98 -6.89
N LYS A 87 15.89 0.36 -6.53
CA LYS A 87 15.82 -0.97 -5.91
C LYS A 87 15.22 -2.00 -6.86
N GLY A 88 15.75 -3.23 -6.81
CA GLY A 88 15.19 -4.34 -7.56
C GLY A 88 13.94 -4.93 -6.89
N ARG A 89 13.05 -5.58 -7.65
CA ARG A 89 11.83 -6.22 -7.11
C ARG A 89 12.09 -7.14 -5.90
N GLN A 90 13.14 -7.96 -5.96
CA GLN A 90 13.47 -8.88 -4.87
C GLN A 90 13.97 -8.14 -3.62
N GLU A 91 14.64 -7.01 -3.82
CA GLU A 91 15.10 -6.14 -2.75
C GLU A 91 13.92 -5.51 -2.02
N ILE A 92 12.97 -4.93 -2.76
CA ILE A 92 11.77 -4.31 -2.19
C ILE A 92 10.94 -5.34 -1.41
N LEU A 93 10.75 -6.55 -1.95
CA LEU A 93 10.02 -7.61 -1.22
C LEU A 93 10.72 -8.03 0.07
N ARG A 94 12.06 -8.17 0.03
CA ARG A 94 12.84 -8.52 1.21
C ARG A 94 12.75 -7.42 2.26
N ASP A 95 12.94 -6.16 1.86
CA ASP A 95 12.99 -5.03 2.78
C ASP A 95 11.61 -4.76 3.43
N ILE A 96 10.50 -5.00 2.71
CA ILE A 96 9.16 -5.00 3.33
C ILE A 96 9.06 -6.10 4.41
N GLY A 97 9.55 -7.31 4.11
CA GLY A 97 9.56 -8.41 5.07
C GLY A 97 10.47 -8.15 6.27
N GLU A 98 11.63 -7.53 6.05
CA GLU A 98 12.54 -7.08 7.12
C GLU A 98 11.85 -6.01 7.99
N ARG A 99 11.15 -5.03 7.39
CA ARG A 99 10.41 -4.02 8.14
C ARG A 99 9.30 -4.62 9.01
N PHE A 100 8.60 -5.67 8.54
CA PHE A 100 7.66 -6.44 9.38
C PHE A 100 8.35 -7.06 10.60
N ASN A 101 9.53 -7.68 10.40
CA ASN A 101 10.28 -8.31 11.48
C ASN A 101 10.84 -7.28 12.48
N GLU A 102 11.36 -6.16 11.99
CA GLU A 102 11.90 -5.06 12.80
C GLU A 102 10.83 -4.47 13.73
N LEU A 103 9.59 -4.36 13.24
CA LEU A 103 8.44 -3.84 13.98
C LEU A 103 7.69 -4.91 14.79
N ASP A 104 8.15 -6.16 14.75
CA ASP A 104 7.50 -7.33 15.38
C ASP A 104 6.00 -7.39 15.06
N THR A 105 5.67 -7.28 13.77
CA THR A 105 4.28 -7.13 13.32
C THR A 105 3.89 -8.06 12.19
N TYR A 106 2.60 -8.10 11.87
CA TYR A 106 2.00 -8.98 10.89
C TYR A 106 0.69 -8.40 10.34
N GLN A 107 0.23 -8.94 9.21
CA GLN A 107 -1.04 -8.54 8.60
C GLN A 107 -2.21 -8.72 9.56
N GLY A 108 -3.01 -7.66 9.72
CA GLY A 108 -4.19 -7.67 10.59
C GLY A 108 -3.91 -7.55 12.08
N ARG A 109 -2.67 -7.26 12.51
CA ARG A 109 -2.35 -6.98 13.92
C ARG A 109 -3.23 -5.86 14.50
N LEU A 110 -3.59 -4.87 13.69
CA LEU A 110 -4.43 -3.72 14.03
C LEU A 110 -5.83 -3.77 13.38
N TYR A 111 -6.18 -4.88 12.73
CA TYR A 111 -7.48 -5.03 12.09
C TYR A 111 -8.60 -4.99 13.14
N LYS A 112 -9.55 -4.08 12.93
CA LYS A 112 -10.76 -3.98 13.73
C LYS A 112 -11.85 -4.77 13.01
N SER A 113 -12.18 -5.96 13.51
CA SER A 113 -13.29 -6.75 12.97
C SER A 113 -14.54 -5.86 12.88
N PRO A 114 -15.26 -5.82 11.75
CA PRO A 114 -16.57 -5.20 11.73
C PRO A 114 -17.40 -5.89 12.81
N ALA A 115 -18.05 -5.10 13.65
CA ALA A 115 -18.96 -5.63 14.65
C ALA A 115 -19.99 -6.47 13.90
N VAL A 116 -19.97 -7.79 14.14
CA VAL A 116 -21.05 -8.66 13.64
C VAL A 116 -22.28 -8.24 14.43
N GLU A 117 -23.15 -7.42 13.83
CA GLU A 117 -24.54 -7.37 14.28
C GLU A 117 -25.12 -8.76 14.04
N VAL A 118 -25.07 -9.60 15.07
CA VAL A 118 -25.77 -10.87 15.08
C VAL A 118 -27.26 -10.53 15.05
N LEU A 119 -27.82 -10.45 13.84
CA LEU A 119 -29.26 -10.44 13.63
C LEU A 119 -29.80 -11.73 14.25
N HIS A 120 -30.25 -11.64 15.50
CA HIS A 120 -31.08 -12.66 16.12
C HIS A 120 -32.40 -12.62 15.37
N VAL A 121 -32.58 -13.57 14.46
CA VAL A 121 -33.89 -13.86 13.89
C VAL A 121 -34.52 -14.88 14.84
N GLU A 122 -35.49 -14.42 15.63
CA GLU A 122 -36.43 -15.29 16.37
C GLU A 122 -37.34 -16.07 15.41
#